data_AF-A0AAU7Q266-F1
#
_entry.id   AF-A0AAU7Q266-F1
#
_cell.length_a   1.000
_cell.length_b   1.000
_cell.length_c   1.000
_cell.angle_alpha   90.00
_cell.angle_beta   90.00
_cell.angle_gamma   90.00
#
_symmetry.space_group_name_H-M   'P 1'
#
loop_
_entity.id
_entity.type
_entity.pdbx_description
1 polymer ?
#
loop_
_entity_poly.entity_id
_entity_poly.type
_entity_poly.pdbx_seq_one_letter_code
_entity_poly.pdbx_strand_id
1 'polypeptide(L)'
;MENWYENSPKMRGGNYIYSNKVVILVHIVASLFRIGLRQTVGFIKGYLQQVGKGLAVISYSQASRRFKKLNIKINDCRVDKNNMEDIEIAIDSTNL
;
A
#
# COMPACT_ATOMS: atom_id res chain seq x y z
N MET A 1 10.62 11.44 -5.89
CA MET A 1 10.40 10.76 -4.59
C MET A 1 10.50 11.77 -3.43
N GLU A 2 9.99 12.98 -3.64
CA GLU A 2 9.95 14.02 -2.62
C GLU A 2 8.83 13.71 -1.63
N ASN A 3 9.01 14.05 -0.35
CA ASN A 3 8.00 13.89 0.71
C ASN A 3 7.65 12.43 1.07
N TRP A 4 8.56 11.46 0.94
CA TRP A 4 8.33 10.11 1.49
C TRP A 4 8.31 10.11 3.03
N TYR A 5 9.21 10.89 3.60
CA TYR A 5 9.26 11.17 5.04
C TYR A 5 8.65 12.56 5.30
N GLU A 6 8.18 12.80 6.52
CA GLU A 6 7.86 14.15 6.97
C GLU A 6 9.15 14.97 7.08
N ASN A 7 9.03 16.28 6.84
CA ASN A 7 10.15 17.23 6.95
C ASN A 7 10.51 17.56 8.42
N SER A 8 9.94 16.82 9.37
CA SER A 8 10.19 17.01 10.80
C SER A 8 11.54 16.40 11.20
N PRO A 9 12.26 17.00 12.17
CA PRO A 9 13.50 16.43 12.68
C PRO A 9 13.27 14.99 13.14
N LYS A 10 14.16 14.08 12.72
CA LYS A 10 14.14 12.70 13.22
C LYS A 10 14.33 12.75 14.74
N MET A 11 13.33 12.28 15.51
CA MET A 11 13.55 12.06 16.94
C MET A 11 14.65 11.01 17.10
N ARG A 12 15.68 11.31 17.87
CA ARG A 12 16.81 10.40 18.13
C ARG A 12 16.26 9.14 18.81
N GLY A 13 16.48 7.96 18.22
CA GLY A 13 15.89 6.69 18.67
C GLY A 13 14.43 6.45 18.26
N GLY A 14 13.80 7.40 17.57
CA GLY A 14 12.43 7.29 17.07
C GLY A 14 12.33 6.63 15.69
N ASN A 15 11.20 5.98 15.43
CA ASN A 15 10.88 5.43 14.10
C ASN A 15 10.83 6.54 13.04
N TYR A 16 11.10 6.17 11.78
CA TYR A 16 10.88 7.06 10.63
C TYR A 16 9.47 7.67 10.66
N ILE A 17 9.41 9.00 10.53
CA ILE A 17 8.16 9.74 10.42
C ILE A 17 7.81 9.79 8.94
N TYR A 18 6.88 8.94 8.50
CA TYR A 18 6.40 8.88 7.12
C TYR A 18 5.48 10.06 6.81
N SER A 19 5.37 10.52 5.57
CA SER A 19 4.37 11.54 5.24
C SER A 19 2.95 10.97 5.23
N ASN A 20 1.93 11.83 5.33
CA ASN A 20 0.53 11.43 5.12
C ASN A 20 0.32 10.78 3.74
N LYS A 21 1.08 11.21 2.71
CA LYS A 21 1.02 10.63 1.37
C LYS A 21 1.38 9.15 1.38
N VAL A 22 2.38 8.73 2.16
CA VAL A 22 2.75 7.31 2.29
C VAL A 22 1.65 6.51 2.97
N VAL A 23 1.01 7.05 4.01
CA VAL A 23 -0.11 6.37 4.69
C VAL A 23 -1.28 6.17 3.74
N ILE A 24 -1.61 7.19 2.95
CA ILE A 24 -2.66 7.16 1.93
C ILE A 24 -2.32 6.11 0.86
N LEU A 25 -1.11 6.14 0.31
CA LEU A 25 -0.64 5.19 -0.70
C LEU A 25 -0.83 3.74 -0.22
N VAL A 26 -0.41 3.43 1.00
CA VAL A 26 -0.56 2.08 1.58
C VAL A 26 -2.03 1.65 1.61
N HIS A 27 -2.96 2.53 1.97
CA HIS A 27 -4.38 2.16 2.04
C HIS A 27 -5.04 2.10 0.67
N ILE A 28 -4.60 2.93 -0.29
CA ILE A 28 -5.01 2.82 -1.69
C ILE A 28 -4.59 1.46 -2.23
N VAL A 29 -3.34 1.05 -2.05
CA VAL A 29 -2.86 -0.28 -2.51
C VAL A 29 -3.66 -1.40 -1.84
N ALA A 30 -3.89 -1.31 -0.52
CA ALA A 30 -4.70 -2.29 0.20
C ALA A 30 -6.12 -2.42 -0.38
N SER A 31 -6.77 -1.30 -0.68
CA SER A 31 -8.10 -1.25 -1.27
C SER A 31 -8.11 -1.75 -2.73
N LEU A 32 -7.19 -1.27 -3.56
CA LEU A 32 -7.10 -1.63 -4.98
C LEU A 32 -6.88 -3.14 -5.16
N PHE A 33 -5.93 -3.72 -4.45
CA PHE A 33 -5.64 -5.15 -4.55
C PHE A 33 -6.54 -6.02 -3.67
N ARG A 34 -7.37 -5.41 -2.81
CA ARG A 34 -8.24 -6.10 -1.84
C ARG A 34 -7.44 -7.09 -0.96
N ILE A 35 -6.26 -6.67 -0.51
CA ILE A 35 -5.37 -7.46 0.34
C ILE A 35 -5.26 -6.85 1.74
N GLY A 36 -4.90 -7.67 2.73
CA GLY A 36 -4.75 -7.19 4.10
C GLY A 36 -3.66 -6.13 4.24
N LEU A 37 -3.80 -5.20 5.20
CA LEU A 37 -2.82 -4.13 5.42
C LEU A 37 -1.40 -4.67 5.68
N ARG A 38 -1.26 -5.81 6.37
CA ARG A 38 0.04 -6.46 6.60
C ARG A 38 0.68 -6.96 5.30
N GLN A 39 -0.11 -7.60 4.44
CA GLN A 39 0.34 -8.05 3.11
C GLN A 39 0.72 -6.85 2.25
N THR A 40 -0.06 -5.77 2.32
CA THR A 40 0.21 -4.53 1.58
C THR A 40 1.55 -3.92 1.94
N VAL A 41 1.89 -3.84 3.24
CA VAL A 41 3.20 -3.37 3.70
C VAL A 41 4.33 -4.24 3.15
N GLY A 42 4.16 -5.57 3.16
CA GLY A 42 5.11 -6.51 2.57
C GLY A 42 5.27 -6.34 1.06
N PHE A 43 4.16 -6.18 0.34
CA PHE A 43 4.12 -5.94 -1.10
C PHE A 43 4.88 -4.66 -1.48
N ILE A 44 4.58 -3.54 -0.82
CA ILE A 44 5.26 -2.26 -1.09
C ILE A 44 6.77 -2.37 -0.80
N LYS A 45 7.15 -3.10 0.27
CA LYS A 45 8.56 -3.36 0.58
C LYS A 45 9.24 -4.15 -0.55
N GLY A 46 8.63 -5.24 -1.02
CA GLY A 46 9.16 -6.04 -2.13
C GLY A 46 9.27 -5.22 -3.42
N TYR A 47 8.24 -4.44 -3.74
CA TYR A 47 8.24 -3.55 -4.91
C TYR A 47 9.39 -2.53 -4.86
N LEU A 48 9.57 -1.84 -3.73
CA LEU A 48 10.66 -0.87 -3.57
C LEU A 48 12.04 -1.51 -3.69
N GLN A 49 12.22 -2.73 -3.18
CA GLN A 49 13.45 -3.51 -3.36
C GLN A 49 13.68 -3.84 -4.84
N GLN A 50 12.65 -4.30 -5.54
CA GLN A 50 12.72 -4.65 -6.96
C GLN A 50 13.11 -3.47 -7.84
N VAL A 51 12.57 -2.27 -7.57
CA VAL A 51 12.92 -1.04 -8.31
C VAL A 51 14.20 -0.36 -7.81
N GLY A 52 14.99 -1.03 -6.97
CA GLY A 52 16.27 -0.52 -6.48
C GLY A 52 16.17 0.72 -5.58
N LYS A 53 15.03 0.91 -4.90
CA LYS A 53 14.81 2.04 -3.98
C LYS A 53 15.04 1.61 -2.54
N GLY A 54 16.12 2.11 -1.93
CA GLY A 54 16.45 1.90 -0.52
C GLY A 54 15.58 2.66 0.48
N LEU A 55 14.29 2.84 0.20
CA LEU A 55 13.36 3.49 1.11
C LEU A 55 12.86 2.52 2.18
N ALA A 56 12.86 2.97 3.43
CA ALA A 56 12.13 2.28 4.48
C ALA A 56 10.62 2.35 4.23
N VAL A 57 9.90 1.30 4.61
CA VAL A 57 8.44 1.20 4.49
C VAL A 57 7.81 1.28 5.87
N ILE A 58 6.71 2.02 5.96
CA ILE A 58 5.91 2.16 7.18
C ILE A 58 5.50 0.80 7.74
N SER A 59 5.62 0.63 9.06
CA SER A 59 5.18 -0.60 9.71
C SER A 59 3.66 -0.72 9.71
N TYR A 60 3.15 -1.95 9.79
CA TYR A 60 1.71 -2.24 9.94
C TYR A 60 1.07 -1.39 11.07
N SER A 61 1.69 -1.37 12.25
CA SER A 61 1.16 -0.65 13.41
C SER A 61 1.10 0.86 13.18
N GLN A 62 2.12 1.44 12.53
CA GLN A 62 2.10 2.86 12.18
C GLN A 62 1.04 3.16 11.13
N ALA A 63 0.92 2.35 10.08
CA ALA A 63 -0.07 2.52 9.02
C ALA A 63 -1.50 2.46 9.58
N SER A 64 -1.81 1.44 10.37
CA SER A 64 -3.13 1.23 10.98
C SER A 64 -3.54 2.38 11.90
N ARG A 65 -2.66 2.79 12.83
CA ARG A 65 -2.93 3.90 13.76
C ARG A 65 -3.12 5.23 13.03
N ARG A 66 -2.27 5.51 12.04
CA ARG A 66 -2.32 6.78 11.31
C ARG A 66 -3.52 6.88 10.38
N PHE A 67 -3.95 5.78 9.77
CA PHE A 67 -5.17 5.79 8.98
C PHE A 67 -6.39 6.15 9.80
N LYS A 68 -6.53 5.54 11.00
CA LYS A 68 -7.58 5.91 11.95
C LYS A 68 -7.51 7.39 12.33
N LYS A 69 -6.30 7.93 12.53
CA LYS A 69 -6.11 9.36 12.84
C LYS A 69 -6.46 10.28 11.66
N LEU A 70 -6.14 9.89 10.44
CA LEU A 70 -6.43 10.67 9.24
C LEU A 70 -7.92 10.63 8.86
N ASN A 71 -8.68 9.67 9.39
CA ASN A 71 -10.12 9.53 9.20
C ASN A 71 -10.54 9.56 7.71
N ILE A 72 -9.73 8.92 6.86
CA ILE A 72 -9.93 8.93 5.41
C ILE A 72 -10.97 7.87 5.06
N LYS A 73 -12.03 8.28 4.38
CA LYS A 73 -12.99 7.37 3.77
C LYS A 73 -12.51 7.05 2.36
N ILE A 74 -12.17 5.79 2.11
CA ILE A 74 -11.90 5.31 0.76
C ILE A 74 -13.25 4.90 0.17
N ASN A 75 -13.70 5.62 -0.85
CA ASN A 75 -14.88 5.22 -1.61
C ASN A 75 -14.43 4.33 -2.77
N ASP A 76 -14.69 3.03 -2.68
CA ASP A 76 -14.41 2.08 -3.74
C ASP A 76 -15.65 1.95 -4.62
N CYS A 77 -15.70 2.71 -5.71
CA CYS A 77 -16.83 2.71 -6.65
C CYS A 77 -16.77 1.55 -7.66
N ARG A 78 -15.82 0.61 -7.53
CA ARG A 78 -15.75 -0.54 -8.43
C ARG A 78 -16.96 -1.44 -8.21
N VAL A 79 -17.46 -2.01 -9.30
CA VAL A 79 -18.54 -3.01 -9.26
C VAL A 79 -18.11 -4.15 -8.34
N ASP A 80 -19.03 -4.62 -7.51
CA ASP A 80 -18.77 -5.80 -6.69
C ASP A 80 -18.37 -6.95 -7.62
N LYS A 81 -17.31 -7.67 -7.26
CA LYS A 81 -16.86 -8.83 -8.05
C LYS A 81 -17.93 -9.93 -8.07
N ASN A 82 -18.79 -9.97 -7.05
CA ASN A 82 -19.94 -10.89 -7.00
C ASN A 82 -21.06 -10.51 -7.99
N ASN A 83 -21.04 -9.29 -8.53
CA ASN A 83 -22.00 -8.79 -9.53
C ASN A 83 -21.41 -8.73 -10.94
N MET A 84 -20.22 -9.28 -11.14
CA MET A 84 -19.57 -9.31 -12.45
C MET A 84 -19.90 -10.63 -13.13
N GLU A 85 -20.31 -10.60 -14.39
CA GLU A 85 -20.44 -11.82 -15.20
C GLU A 85 -19.10 -12.57 -15.20
N ASP A 86 -19.16 -13.90 -15.17
CA ASP A 86 -17.98 -14.76 -15.09
C ASP A 86 -17.03 -14.46 -16.25
N ILE A 87 -15.85 -13.90 -15.93
CA ILE A 87 -14.78 -13.71 -16.91
C ILE A 87 -13.99 -15.01 -16.97
N GLU A 88 -14.23 -15.78 -18.04
CA GLU A 88 -13.44 -16.97 -18.35
C GLU A 88 -12.12 -16.56 -19.01
N ILE A 89 -11.00 -16.80 -18.31
CA ILE A 89 -9.66 -16.53 -18.84
C ILE A 89 -9.00 -17.88 -19.12
N ALA A 90 -8.92 -18.26 -20.40
CA ALA A 90 -8.08 -19.37 -20.85
C ALA A 90 -6.63 -18.88 -20.99
N ILE A 91 -5.73 -19.47 -20.21
CA ILE A 91 -4.28 -19.24 -20.35
C ILE A 91 -3.69 -20.49 -20.98
N ASP A 92 -3.37 -20.40 -22.27
CA ASP A 92 -2.63 -21.43 -22.97
C ASP A 92 -1.13 -21.18 -22.82
N SER A 93 -0.40 -22.22 -22.42
CA SER A 93 1.05 -22.20 -22.25
C SER A 93 1.75 -23.20 -23.18
N THR A 94 1.11 -23.57 -24.29
CA THR A 94 1.84 -24.28 -25.35
C THR A 94 2.86 -23.34 -26.00
N ASN A 95 4.11 -23.49 -25.59
CA ASN A 95 5.24 -23.18 -26.44
C ASN A 95 5.30 -24.27 -27.53
N LEU A 96 4.90 -23.92 -28.75
CA LEU A 96 5.33 -24.63 -29.96
C LEU A 96 6.29 -23.74 -30.74
#